data_AF-A0A1S9PGW6-F1
#
_entry.id   AF-A0A1S9PGW6-F1
#
_cell.length_a   1.000
_cell.length_b   1.000
_cell.length_c   1.000
_cell.angle_alpha   90.00
_cell.angle_beta   90.00
_cell.angle_gamma   90.00
#
_symmetry.space_group_name_H-M   'P 1'
#
loop_
_entity.id
_entity.type
_entity.pdbx_description
1 polymer ?
#
loop_
_entity_poly.entity_id
_entity_poly.type
_entity_poly.pdbx_seq_one_letter_code
_entity_poly.pdbx_strand_id
1 'polypeptide(L)' 'MNTADKHFKCINSRTGNAIQYHSLDKKLSPEEVKAELDKVKAQVAIKNDVYQETLYWEEIKGEE' A
#
# COMPACT_ATOMS: atom_id res chain seq x y z
N MET A 1 -0.34 11.87 -13.24
CA MET A 1 -0.02 10.43 -13.15
C MET A 1 1.35 10.25 -13.79
N ASN A 2 2.42 10.25 -12.99
CA ASN A 2 3.76 10.06 -13.50
C ASN A 2 3.96 8.56 -13.74
N THR A 3 4.38 8.19 -14.93
CA THR A 3 4.69 6.81 -15.35
C THR A 3 5.91 6.20 -14.63
N ALA A 4 6.42 6.86 -13.60
CA ALA A 4 7.59 6.46 -12.82
C ALA A 4 7.25 6.10 -11.36
N ASP A 5 5.98 6.05 -10.98
CA ASP A 5 5.57 5.70 -9.63
C ASP A 5 5.43 4.17 -9.48
N LYS A 6 5.87 3.62 -8.35
CA LYS A 6 5.52 2.26 -7.91
C LYS A 6 4.11 2.30 -7.33
N HIS A 7 3.25 1.45 -7.84
CA HIS A 7 1.86 1.37 -7.39
C HIS A 7 1.69 0.21 -6.41
N PHE A 8 1.02 0.47 -5.30
CA PHE A 8 0.72 -0.49 -4.27
C PHE A 8 -0.77 -0.49 -3.97
N LYS A 9 -1.34 -1.68 -3.76
CA LYS A 9 -2.69 -1.86 -3.21
C LYS A 9 -2.60 -2.42 -1.80
N CYS A 10 -3.33 -1.80 -0.89
CA CYS A 10 -3.52 -2.29 0.46
C CYS A 10 -4.71 -3.25 0.45
N ILE A 11 -4.45 -4.51 0.75
CA ILE A 11 -5.46 -5.56 0.76
C ILE A 11 -5.74 -5.96 2.20
N ASN A 12 -7.02 -6.13 2.53
CA ASN A 12 -7.44 -6.70 3.80
C ASN A 12 -7.56 -8.22 3.66
N SER A 13 -6.68 -8.97 4.32
CA SER A 13 -6.63 -10.43 4.29
C SER A 13 -7.90 -11.10 4.80
N ARG A 14 -8.70 -10.43 5.66
CA ARG A 14 -9.97 -10.97 6.15
C ARG A 14 -11.06 -10.98 5.09
N THR A 15 -11.02 -10.04 4.15
CA THR A 15 -12.08 -9.86 3.15
C THR A 15 -11.61 -10.10 1.72
N GLY A 16 -10.30 -10.16 1.48
CA GLY A 16 -9.69 -10.25 0.16
C GLY A 16 -9.77 -8.94 -0.66
N ASN A 17 -10.34 -7.88 -0.09
CA ASN A 17 -10.61 -6.64 -0.82
C ASN A 17 -9.44 -5.65 -0.72
N ALA A 18 -9.15 -4.99 -1.84
CA ALA A 18 -8.29 -3.82 -1.85
C ALA A 18 -9.03 -2.61 -1.26
N ILE A 19 -8.53 -2.07 -0.16
CA ILE A 19 -9.18 -0.99 0.59
C ILE A 19 -8.50 0.37 0.38
N GLN A 20 -7.29 0.39 -0.17
CA GLN A 20 -6.57 1.62 -0.50
C GLN A 20 -5.57 1.36 -1.63
N TYR A 21 -5.41 2.34 -2.50
CA TYR A 21 -4.32 2.39 -3.49
C TYR A 21 -3.37 3.51 -3.12
N HIS A 22 -2.08 3.27 -3.23
CA HIS A 22 -1.05 4.24 -2.95
C HIS A 22 0.07 4.14 -3.97
N SER A 23 0.54 5.29 -4.45
CA SER A 23 1.61 5.38 -5.45
C SER A 23 2.77 6.10 -4.80
N LEU A 24 3.96 5.49 -4.89
CA LEU A 24 5.20 6.02 -4.32
C LEU A 24 6.21 6.22 -5.42
N ASP A 25 7.04 7.25 -5.31
CA ASP A 25 8.06 7.54 -6.31
C ASP A 25 9.07 6.38 -6.38
N LYS A 26 9.40 5.90 -7.59
CA LYS A 26 10.35 4.79 -7.79
C LYS A 26 11.77 5.11 -7.31
N LYS A 27 12.10 6.40 -7.11
CA LYS A 27 13.39 6.84 -6.55
C LYS A 27 13.53 6.57 -5.06
N LEU A 28 12.45 6.22 -4.35
CA LEU A 28 12.51 5.89 -2.93
C LEU A 28 13.24 4.57 -2.71
N SER A 29 14.16 4.58 -1.74
CA SER A 29 14.83 3.39 -1.23
C SER A 29 13.80 2.41 -0.65
N PRO A 30 14.09 1.09 -0.63
CA PRO A 30 13.17 0.10 -0.07
C PRO A 30 12.81 0.36 1.39
N GLU A 31 13.72 0.96 2.17
CA GLU A 31 13.47 1.37 3.56
C GLU A 31 12.45 2.52 3.65
N GLU A 32 12.60 3.55 2.82
CA GLU A 32 11.69 4.69 2.74
C GLU A 32 10.31 4.26 2.25
N VAL A 33 10.26 3.39 1.23
CA VAL A 33 9.01 2.79 0.74
C VAL A 33 8.29 2.06 1.87
N LYS A 34 9.01 1.23 2.64
CA LYS A 34 8.41 0.50 3.77
C LYS A 34 7.89 1.46 4.84
N ALA A 35 8.63 2.50 5.18
CA ALA A 35 8.24 3.49 6.18
C ALA A 35 6.96 4.25 5.76
N GLU A 36 6.88 4.69 4.51
CA GLU A 36 5.71 5.39 3.99
C GLU A 36 4.49 4.46 3.92
N LEU A 37 4.68 3.24 3.41
CA LEU A 37 3.60 2.24 3.36
C LEU A 37 3.08 1.89 4.76
N ASP A 38 3.95 1.80 5.77
CA ASP A 38 3.52 1.50 7.15
C ASP A 38 2.71 2.65 7.77
N LYS A 39 3.14 3.91 7.57
CA LYS A 39 2.37 5.09 7.98
C LYS A 39 0.98 5.11 7.34
N VAL A 40 0.90 4.90 6.03
CA VAL A 40 -0.37 4.87 5.30
C VAL A 40 -1.22 3.69 5.77
N LYS A 41 -0.61 2.53 6.01
CA LYS A 41 -1.29 1.33 6.53
C LYS A 41 -1.98 1.60 7.86
N ALA A 42 -1.30 2.26 8.81
CA ALA A 42 -1.87 2.63 10.10
C ALA A 42 -3.06 3.59 9.93
N GLN A 43 -2.95 4.59 9.06
CA GLN A 43 -4.05 5.51 8.77
C GLN A 43 -5.26 4.79 8.15
N VAL A 44 -5.01 3.89 7.20
CA VAL A 44 -6.06 3.08 6.55
C VAL A 44 -6.73 2.15 7.56
N ALA A 45 -5.97 1.53 8.45
CA ALA A 45 -6.49 0.67 9.51
C ALA A 45 -7.46 1.43 10.43
N ILE A 46 -7.04 2.61 10.90
CA ILE A 46 -7.88 3.49 11.75
C ILE A 46 -9.13 3.95 10.98
N LYS A 47 -8.97 4.41 9.74
CA LYS A 47 -10.09 4.94 8.94
C LYS A 47 -11.16 3.90 8.62
N ASN A 48 -10.75 2.65 8.43
CA ASN A 48 -11.67 1.55 8.08
C ASN A 48 -12.11 0.73 9.29
N ASP A 49 -11.67 1.10 10.51
CA ASP A 49 -11.89 0.32 11.73
C ASP A 49 -11.49 -1.16 11.59
N VAL A 50 -10.32 -1.38 11.00
CA VAL A 50 -9.78 -2.73 10.75
C VAL A 50 -8.45 -2.93 11.46
N TYR A 51 -8.16 -4.18 11.78
CA TYR A 51 -6.91 -4.53 12.44
C TYR A 51 -5.72 -4.36 11.49
N GLN A 52 -4.73 -3.55 11.85
CA GLN A 52 -3.59 -3.25 10.98
C GLN A 52 -2.85 -4.50 10.51
N GLU A 53 -2.68 -5.53 11.34
CA GLU A 53 -1.98 -6.75 10.93
C GLU A 53 -2.74 -7.56 9.87
N THR A 54 -4.04 -7.32 9.71
CA THR A 54 -4.83 -7.93 8.64
C THR A 54 -4.68 -7.22 7.30
N LEU A 55 -3.96 -6.10 7.27
CA LEU A 55 -3.65 -5.39 6.06
C LEU A 55 -2.27 -5.80 5.54
N TYR A 56 -2.13 -5.90 4.24
CA TYR A 56 -0.83 -6.07 3.59
C TYR A 56 -0.77 -5.26 2.30
N TRP A 57 0.44 -4.87 1.91
CA TRP A 57 0.68 -4.16 0.67
C TRP A 57 1.13 -5.14 -0.40
N GLU A 58 0.51 -5.04 -1.57
CA GLU A 58 0.90 -5.79 -2.75
C GLU A 58 1.28 -4.79 -3.85
N GLU A 59 2.49 -4.95 -4.39
CA GLU A 59 2.98 -4.13 -5.50
C GLU A 59 2.20 -4.52 -6.77
N ILE A 60 1.56 -3.54 -7.39
CA ILE A 60 0.93 -3.70 -8.69
C ILE A 60 2.04 -3.57 -9.73
N LYS A 61 2.66 -4.70 -10.05
CA LYS A 61 3.46 -4.81 -11.26
C LYS A 61 2.47 -4.85 -12.41
N GLY A 62 2.45 -3.81 -13.24
CA GLY A 62 1.70 -3.88 -14.49
C GLY A 62 2.15 -5.14 -15.24
N GLU A 63 1.21 -6.03 -15.55
CA GLU A 63 1.45 -7.11 -16.48
C GLU A 63 2.01 -6.50 -17.78
N GLU A 64 3.20 -6.94 -18.17
CA GLU A 64 3.81 -6.64 -19.47
C GLU A 64 2.98 -7.23 -20.62
#